data_AF-A0A0K0DB09-F1
#
_entry.id   AF-A0A0K0DB09-F1
#
_cell.length_a   1.000
_cell.length_b   1.000
_cell.length_c   1.000
_cell.angle_alpha   90.00
_cell.angle_beta   90.00
_cell.angle_gamma   90.00
#
_symmetry.space_group_name_H-M   'P 1'
#
loop_
_entity.id
_entity.type
_entity.pdbx_description
1 polymer ?
#
loop_
_entity_poly.entity_id
_entity_poly.type
_entity_poly.pdbx_seq_one_letter_code
_entity_poly.pdbx_strand_id
1 'polypeptide(L)'
;MYSTLLKDHTRDSLFVHQWPYFSAGPAVLWQPYVVKLYLKLLQEASNLDTLEASAGAVQNLAACQFAPSAEVRAAVRVEKGLPVLVELIRLKDDYVVCAVATALRNLSLDSRNLELIGEGKYALRDLIDKLPDTAVRRPPVSDQTIGAVLGILFEVVRSSVAFTKDVHEARGTEKLRLLARSYPMYSHRVCKYASQVLFMMWQHKELHDGFKRSGLKEADFYSGTARGDSTTLARPISSQGKERPALLDETTSSGGGYGAVADPQHRRPLHHQQITPATHNGQRRNDKSPHEPLYASVRKGDRPRDVNDSWV
;
A
#
# COMPACT_ATOMS: atom_id res chain seq x y z
N MET A 1 -22.83 -1.85 51.88
CA MET A 1 -21.68 -2.06 52.78
C MET A 1 -20.50 -2.49 51.93
N TYR A 2 -19.46 -1.67 51.97
CA TYR A 2 -18.16 -1.90 51.34
C TYR A 2 -17.42 -3.09 51.99
N SER A 3 -16.41 -3.57 51.26
CA SER A 3 -15.29 -4.40 51.72
C SER A 3 -15.51 -5.91 51.69
N THR A 4 -14.89 -6.59 50.72
CA THR A 4 -13.68 -7.38 50.99
C THR A 4 -12.86 -7.47 49.70
N LEU A 5 -11.78 -6.71 49.69
CA LEU A 5 -10.73 -6.65 48.69
C LEU A 5 -9.70 -7.79 48.92
N LEU A 6 -9.05 -8.16 47.82
CA LEU A 6 -7.66 -8.62 47.75
C LEU A 6 -7.30 -9.94 48.45
N LYS A 7 -7.26 -11.01 47.66
CA LYS A 7 -6.17 -12.00 47.62
C LYS A 7 -6.43 -13.03 46.52
N ASP A 8 -5.89 -12.79 45.33
CA ASP A 8 -5.19 -13.84 44.57
C ASP A 8 -4.44 -13.18 43.41
N HIS A 9 -3.17 -12.86 43.65
CA HIS A 9 -2.25 -12.28 42.67
C HIS A 9 -1.04 -13.20 42.54
N THR A 10 -1.29 -14.49 42.26
CA THR A 10 -0.25 -15.52 42.09
C THR A 10 -0.68 -16.66 41.17
N ARG A 11 -1.37 -16.36 40.06
CA ARG A 11 -1.66 -17.36 39.00
C ARG A 11 -1.31 -16.96 37.56
N ASP A 12 -0.62 -15.83 37.37
CA ASP A 12 -0.15 -15.38 36.04
C ASP A 12 1.27 -15.86 35.68
N SER A 13 1.71 -17.00 36.25
CA SER A 13 3.04 -17.59 35.98
C SER A 13 3.02 -18.78 35.01
N LEU A 14 1.88 -19.09 34.37
CA LEU A 14 1.77 -20.27 33.48
C LEU A 14 1.55 -19.94 31.98
N PHE A 15 1.61 -18.67 31.58
CA PHE A 15 1.49 -18.25 30.17
C PHE A 15 2.82 -18.05 29.44
N VAL A 16 3.89 -18.73 29.87
CA VAL A 16 5.23 -18.55 29.31
C VAL A 16 5.88 -19.84 28.84
N HIS A 17 5.14 -20.89 28.50
CA HIS A 17 5.73 -22.03 27.80
C HIS A 17 4.76 -22.60 26.76
N GLN A 18 4.97 -22.23 25.49
CA GLN A 18 5.22 -23.13 24.35
C GLN A 18 5.04 -22.36 23.02
N TRP A 19 5.92 -21.41 22.70
CA TRP A 19 6.00 -20.91 21.32
C TRP A 19 6.88 -21.89 20.51
N PRO A 20 6.34 -22.59 19.50
CA PRO A 20 7.11 -23.56 18.73
C PRO A 20 8.15 -22.82 17.89
N TYR A 21 9.42 -23.25 17.96
CA TYR A 21 10.56 -22.77 17.17
C TYR A 21 10.54 -21.27 16.85
N PHE A 22 11.14 -20.44 17.72
CA PHE A 22 11.35 -19.03 17.41
C PHE A 22 12.07 -18.90 16.07
N SER A 23 11.34 -18.44 15.05
CA SER A 23 11.96 -17.88 13.86
C SER A 23 12.99 -16.85 14.33
N ALA A 24 14.22 -16.92 13.84
CA ALA A 24 15.28 -15.98 14.19
C ALA A 24 15.53 -15.01 13.03
N GLY A 25 16.03 -13.83 13.37
CA GLY A 25 16.37 -12.81 12.38
C GLY A 25 15.13 -12.23 11.68
N PRO A 26 15.26 -11.77 10.42
CA PRO A 26 14.21 -11.00 9.74
C PRO A 26 12.87 -11.73 9.58
N ALA A 27 12.88 -13.07 9.59
CA ALA A 27 11.67 -13.88 9.43
C ALA A 27 10.66 -13.70 10.58
N VAL A 28 11.10 -13.15 11.71
CA VAL A 28 10.24 -12.74 12.83
C VAL A 28 9.16 -11.76 12.40
N LEU A 29 9.45 -10.87 11.45
CA LEU A 29 8.58 -9.72 11.11
C LEU A 29 7.18 -10.12 10.63
N TRP A 30 7.04 -11.30 10.00
CA TRP A 30 5.78 -11.81 9.48
C TRP A 30 5.23 -13.01 10.26
N GLN A 31 5.79 -13.33 11.43
CA GLN A 31 5.25 -14.40 12.27
C GLN A 31 3.88 -14.01 12.83
N PRO A 32 2.92 -14.95 12.94
CA PRO A 32 1.56 -14.66 13.42
C PRO A 32 1.52 -13.92 14.77
N TYR A 33 2.45 -14.22 15.68
CA TYR A 33 2.52 -13.55 16.98
C TYR A 33 2.91 -12.07 16.86
N VAL A 34 3.77 -11.71 15.91
CA VAL A 34 4.13 -10.30 15.64
C VAL A 34 2.96 -9.57 15.00
N VAL A 35 2.25 -10.23 14.07
CA VAL A 35 1.00 -9.70 13.51
C VAL A 35 0.00 -9.39 14.62
N LYS A 36 -0.17 -10.28 15.59
CA LYS A 36 -1.04 -10.06 16.76
C LYS A 36 -0.61 -8.84 17.59
N LEU A 37 0.69 -8.58 17.74
CA LEU A 37 1.18 -7.38 18.42
C LEU A 37 0.80 -6.09 17.67
N TYR A 38 0.93 -6.05 16.34
CA TYR A 38 0.46 -4.90 15.56
C TYR A 38 -1.05 -4.69 15.71
N LEU A 39 -1.85 -5.77 15.71
CA LEU A 39 -3.29 -5.67 15.91
C LEU A 39 -3.66 -5.20 17.33
N LYS A 40 -2.87 -5.55 18.34
CA LYS A 40 -3.05 -5.07 19.71
C LYS A 40 -2.77 -3.58 19.81
N LEU A 41 -1.70 -3.10 19.18
CA LEU A 41 -1.42 -1.65 19.07
C LEU A 41 -2.57 -0.92 18.37
N LEU A 42 -3.11 -1.48 17.29
CA LEU A 42 -4.27 -0.90 16.58
C LEU A 42 -5.54 -0.83 17.44
N GLN A 43 -5.70 -1.71 18.43
CA GLN A 43 -6.85 -1.73 19.34
C GLN A 43 -6.70 -0.80 20.54
N GLU A 44 -5.50 -0.71 21.10
CA GLU A 44 -5.28 -0.13 22.42
C GLU A 44 -4.54 1.22 22.39
N ALA A 45 -3.85 1.56 21.29
CA ALA A 45 -3.07 2.78 21.22
C ALA A 45 -3.97 4.02 21.03
N SER A 46 -3.68 5.07 21.79
CA SER A 46 -4.26 6.40 21.62
C SER A 46 -3.38 7.35 20.81
N ASN A 47 -2.09 7.02 20.66
CA ASN A 47 -1.16 7.79 19.83
C ASN A 47 -1.38 7.45 18.35
N LEU A 48 -1.74 8.46 17.55
CA LEU A 48 -2.08 8.30 16.15
C LEU A 48 -0.90 7.82 15.28
N ASP A 49 0.32 8.23 15.60
CA ASP A 49 1.52 7.80 14.86
C ASP A 49 1.80 6.31 15.08
N THR A 50 1.47 5.78 16.26
CA THR A 50 1.54 4.36 16.58
C THR A 50 0.49 3.56 15.79
N LEU A 51 -0.72 4.11 15.64
CA LEU A 51 -1.77 3.51 14.81
C LEU A 51 -1.35 3.50 13.33
N GLU A 52 -0.84 4.61 12.81
CA GLU A 52 -0.30 4.69 11.44
C GLU A 52 0.82 3.68 11.24
N ALA A 53 1.83 3.65 12.11
CA ALA A 53 2.97 2.76 11.99
C ALA A 53 2.55 1.29 12.04
N SER A 54 1.61 0.94 12.92
CA SER A 54 1.09 -0.43 13.04
C SER A 54 0.29 -0.82 11.80
N ALA A 55 -0.56 0.08 11.28
CA ALA A 55 -1.30 -0.15 10.05
C ALA A 55 -0.37 -0.26 8.84
N GLY A 56 0.66 0.58 8.76
CA GLY A 56 1.70 0.56 7.74
C GLY A 56 2.53 -0.74 7.76
N ALA A 57 2.83 -1.28 8.93
CA ALA A 57 3.47 -2.58 9.06
C ALA A 57 2.59 -3.70 8.47
N VAL A 58 1.31 -3.76 8.85
CA VAL A 58 0.34 -4.72 8.30
C VAL A 58 0.20 -4.55 6.79
N GLN A 59 0.09 -3.31 6.32
CA GLN A 59 0.03 -2.96 4.89
C GLN A 59 1.20 -3.57 4.13
N ASN A 60 2.43 -3.34 4.59
CA ASN A 60 3.64 -3.80 3.92
C ASN A 60 3.73 -5.33 3.91
N LEU A 61 3.43 -5.97 5.03
CA LEU A 61 3.47 -7.42 5.17
C LEU A 61 2.42 -8.13 4.32
N ALA A 62 1.27 -7.50 4.05
CA ALA A 62 0.19 -8.06 3.26
C ALA A 62 0.28 -7.79 1.73
N ALA A 63 1.29 -7.04 1.27
CA ALA A 63 1.25 -6.34 -0.02
C ALA A 63 1.41 -7.20 -1.28
N CYS A 64 1.98 -8.41 -1.20
CA CYS A 64 2.37 -9.16 -2.39
C CYS A 64 1.86 -10.62 -2.40
N GLN A 65 2.04 -11.26 -3.56
CA GLN A 65 1.78 -12.68 -3.78
C GLN A 65 3.00 -13.49 -3.32
N PHE A 66 3.22 -13.46 -2.00
CA PHE A 66 4.27 -14.18 -1.30
C PHE A 66 3.63 -15.03 -0.21
N ALA A 67 4.14 -16.24 0.05
CA ALA A 67 3.53 -17.17 0.99
C ALA A 67 3.36 -16.57 2.40
N PRO A 68 4.40 -15.96 3.02
CA PRO A 68 4.25 -15.19 4.25
C PRO A 68 3.23 -14.05 4.19
N SER A 69 3.10 -13.34 3.06
CA SER A 69 2.06 -12.32 2.92
C SER A 69 0.65 -12.92 2.95
N ALA A 70 0.47 -14.10 2.35
CA ALA A 70 -0.80 -14.85 2.45
C ALA A 70 -1.08 -15.31 3.89
N GLU A 71 -0.06 -15.77 4.60
CA GLU A 71 -0.16 -16.15 6.01
C GLU A 71 -0.50 -14.95 6.90
N VAL A 72 0.09 -13.78 6.66
CA VAL A 72 -0.25 -12.54 7.37
C VAL A 72 -1.72 -12.15 7.11
N ARG A 73 -2.19 -12.22 5.87
CA ARG A 73 -3.61 -11.97 5.54
C ARG A 73 -4.54 -12.93 6.28
N ALA A 74 -4.16 -14.19 6.39
CA ALA A 74 -4.91 -15.20 7.14
C ALA A 74 -4.85 -14.96 8.66
N ALA A 75 -3.67 -14.61 9.20
CA ALA A 75 -3.48 -14.32 10.61
C ALA A 75 -4.31 -13.12 11.07
N VAL A 76 -4.34 -12.04 10.28
CA VAL A 76 -5.19 -10.87 10.57
C VAL A 76 -6.67 -11.25 10.67
N ARG A 77 -7.15 -12.15 9.79
CA ARG A 77 -8.52 -12.65 9.87
C ARG A 77 -8.78 -13.47 11.13
N VAL A 78 -7.89 -14.43 11.43
CA VAL A 78 -8.02 -15.33 12.58
C VAL A 78 -8.02 -14.54 13.89
N GLU A 79 -7.18 -13.51 13.99
CA GLU A 79 -7.08 -12.62 15.15
C GLU A 79 -8.17 -11.52 15.16
N LYS A 80 -9.20 -11.63 14.30
CA LYS A 80 -10.32 -10.66 14.20
C LYS A 80 -9.85 -9.21 13.99
N GLY A 81 -8.75 -9.02 13.27
CA GLY A 81 -8.18 -7.70 12.97
C GLY A 81 -8.96 -6.89 11.93
N LEU A 82 -9.78 -7.54 11.09
CA LEU A 82 -10.60 -6.84 10.08
C LEU A 82 -11.59 -5.83 10.72
N PRO A 83 -12.42 -6.21 11.72
CA PRO A 83 -13.25 -5.25 12.46
C PRO A 83 -12.47 -4.07 13.05
N VAL A 84 -11.28 -4.32 13.62
CA VAL A 84 -10.43 -3.26 14.21
C VAL A 84 -10.04 -2.24 13.14
N LEU A 85 -9.54 -2.71 12.00
CA LEU A 85 -9.15 -1.84 10.89
C LEU A 85 -10.36 -1.09 10.32
N VAL A 86 -11.53 -1.72 10.22
CA VAL A 86 -12.77 -1.07 9.78
C VAL A 86 -13.20 0.02 10.75
N GLU A 87 -13.08 -0.19 12.06
CA GLU A 87 -13.39 0.84 13.04
C GLU A 87 -12.46 2.05 12.91
N LEU A 88 -11.15 1.81 12.72
CA LEU A 88 -10.16 2.86 12.52
C LEU A 88 -10.38 3.68 11.25
N ILE A 89 -11.07 3.13 10.23
CA ILE A 89 -11.51 3.95 9.09
C ILE A 89 -12.29 5.16 9.58
N ARG A 90 -13.10 5.07 10.64
CA ARG A 90 -13.96 6.19 11.10
C ARG A 90 -13.20 7.38 11.69
N LEU A 91 -11.89 7.27 11.92
CA LEU A 91 -11.05 8.38 12.38
C LEU A 91 -11.10 9.59 11.44
N LYS A 92 -10.75 10.77 11.96
CA LYS A 92 -10.73 12.02 11.18
C LYS A 92 -9.37 12.27 10.53
N ASP A 93 -8.33 11.64 11.06
CA ASP A 93 -6.94 11.85 10.70
C ASP A 93 -6.60 11.11 9.39
N ASP A 94 -6.49 11.88 8.30
CA ASP A 94 -6.37 11.35 6.95
C ASP A 94 -5.16 10.41 6.78
N TYR A 95 -4.02 10.72 7.41
CA TYR A 95 -2.81 9.91 7.29
C TYR A 95 -2.97 8.51 7.91
N VAL A 96 -3.65 8.40 9.06
CA VAL A 96 -3.99 7.11 9.68
C VAL A 96 -5.00 6.36 8.81
N VAL A 97 -6.06 7.04 8.37
CA VAL A 97 -7.09 6.44 7.50
C VAL A 97 -6.48 5.94 6.19
N CYS A 98 -5.52 6.66 5.62
CA CYS A 98 -4.78 6.26 4.43
C CYS A 98 -4.03 4.94 4.67
N ALA A 99 -3.26 4.84 5.75
CA ALA A 99 -2.52 3.62 6.09
C ALA A 99 -3.47 2.43 6.30
N VAL A 100 -4.55 2.63 7.06
CA VAL A 100 -5.57 1.61 7.34
C VAL A 100 -6.31 1.17 6.07
N ALA A 101 -6.75 2.11 5.22
CA ALA A 101 -7.41 1.78 3.96
C ALA A 101 -6.46 1.03 3.02
N THR A 102 -5.19 1.40 3.00
CA THR A 102 -4.21 0.69 2.17
C THR A 102 -3.92 -0.72 2.70
N ALA A 103 -3.88 -0.89 4.03
CA ALA A 103 -3.80 -2.21 4.66
C ALA A 103 -5.02 -3.07 4.31
N LEU A 104 -6.25 -2.55 4.44
CA LEU A 104 -7.48 -3.27 4.07
C LEU A 104 -7.49 -3.68 2.60
N ARG A 105 -7.03 -2.82 1.69
CA ARG A 105 -6.89 -3.14 0.26
C ARG A 105 -5.93 -4.31 0.02
N ASN A 106 -4.84 -4.40 0.76
CA ASN A 106 -3.90 -5.51 0.65
C ASN A 106 -4.47 -6.78 1.29
N LEU A 107 -5.16 -6.65 2.43
CA LEU A 107 -5.80 -7.76 3.12
C LEU A 107 -6.91 -8.40 2.28
N SER A 108 -7.62 -7.60 1.47
CA SER A 108 -8.68 -8.07 0.57
C SER A 108 -8.18 -8.87 -0.64
N LEU A 109 -6.86 -9.01 -0.84
CA LEU A 109 -6.30 -9.95 -1.81
C LEU A 109 -6.58 -11.42 -1.43
N ASP A 110 -6.86 -11.71 -0.15
CA ASP A 110 -7.41 -12.98 0.29
C ASP A 110 -8.94 -12.95 0.14
N SER A 111 -9.50 -13.89 -0.63
CA SER A 111 -10.94 -13.92 -0.95
C SER A 111 -11.83 -14.01 0.28
N ARG A 112 -11.42 -14.74 1.32
CA ARG A 112 -12.18 -14.84 2.57
C ARG A 112 -12.17 -13.52 3.36
N ASN A 113 -11.09 -12.74 3.25
CA ASN A 113 -11.08 -11.39 3.84
C ASN A 113 -12.01 -10.45 3.06
N LEU A 114 -11.96 -10.52 1.73
CA LEU A 114 -12.82 -9.73 0.87
C LEU A 114 -14.30 -10.00 1.13
N GLU A 115 -14.67 -11.27 1.28
CA GLU A 115 -16.03 -11.69 1.65
C GLU A 115 -16.46 -11.09 2.99
N LEU A 116 -15.64 -11.21 4.04
CA LEU A 116 -15.95 -10.61 5.36
C LEU A 116 -16.06 -9.09 5.32
N ILE A 117 -15.24 -8.41 4.51
CA ILE A 117 -15.33 -6.95 4.31
C ILE A 117 -16.64 -6.60 3.57
N GLY A 118 -17.01 -7.39 2.55
CA GLY A 118 -18.21 -7.18 1.74
C GLY A 118 -19.51 -7.49 2.50
N GLU A 119 -19.57 -8.59 3.25
CA GLU A 119 -20.72 -8.96 4.09
C GLU A 119 -20.91 -7.98 5.26
N GLY A 120 -19.84 -7.34 5.71
CA GLY A 120 -19.87 -6.28 6.69
C GLY A 120 -20.60 -5.04 6.17
N LYS A 121 -21.94 -5.03 6.24
CA LYS A 121 -22.77 -3.90 5.78
C LYS A 121 -22.32 -2.54 6.34
N TYR A 122 -21.80 -2.53 7.58
CA TYR A 122 -21.23 -1.34 8.20
C TYR A 122 -19.88 -0.94 7.60
N ALA A 123 -19.01 -1.91 7.26
CA ALA A 123 -17.71 -1.66 6.66
C ALA A 123 -17.83 -1.00 5.28
N LEU A 124 -18.70 -1.52 4.41
CA LEU A 124 -18.92 -0.93 3.08
C LEU A 124 -19.46 0.50 3.17
N ARG A 125 -20.38 0.76 4.10
CA ARG A 125 -20.91 2.11 4.32
C ARG A 125 -19.82 3.05 4.84
N ASP A 126 -19.03 2.62 5.81
CA ASP A 126 -17.95 3.44 6.37
C ASP A 126 -16.90 3.79 5.31
N LEU A 127 -16.58 2.87 4.39
CA LEU A 127 -15.72 3.13 3.23
C LEU A 127 -16.34 4.16 2.27
N ILE A 128 -17.61 4.02 1.94
CA ILE A 128 -18.34 4.97 1.07
C ILE A 128 -18.43 6.35 1.73
N ASP A 129 -18.58 6.41 3.05
CA ASP A 129 -18.62 7.66 3.82
C ASP A 129 -17.29 8.41 3.84
N LYS A 130 -16.17 7.73 3.52
CA LYS A 130 -14.87 8.37 3.29
C LYS A 130 -14.68 8.98 1.92
N LEU A 131 -15.50 8.62 0.94
CA LEU A 131 -15.50 9.36 -0.31
C LEU A 131 -16.03 10.78 -0.06
N PRO A 132 -15.42 11.80 -0.68
CA PRO A 132 -15.78 13.18 -0.43
C PRO A 132 -17.22 13.47 -0.86
N ASP A 133 -17.96 14.16 0.00
CA ASP A 133 -19.27 14.72 -0.35
C ASP A 133 -19.02 16.10 -0.97
N THR A 134 -19.28 16.25 -2.28
CA THR A 134 -19.07 17.52 -3.01
C THR A 134 -19.94 18.68 -2.49
N ALA A 135 -20.93 18.38 -1.64
CA ALA A 135 -21.89 19.34 -1.09
C ALA A 135 -21.52 19.90 0.30
N VAL A 136 -20.56 19.32 1.02
CA VAL A 136 -20.27 19.68 2.42
C VAL A 136 -18.85 20.21 2.58
N ARG A 137 -18.69 21.31 3.32
CA ARG A 137 -17.39 21.82 3.78
C ARG A 137 -16.79 20.87 4.83
N ARG A 138 -16.28 19.71 4.38
CA ARG A 138 -15.41 18.85 5.19
C ARG A 138 -13.94 19.17 4.89
N PRO A 139 -13.01 18.88 5.81
CA PRO A 139 -11.59 18.87 5.48
C PRO A 139 -11.36 18.00 4.24
N PRO A 140 -10.54 18.43 3.27
CA PRO A 140 -10.30 17.66 2.06
C PRO A 140 -9.61 16.34 2.44
N VAL A 141 -10.23 15.22 2.05
CA VAL A 141 -9.62 13.89 2.10
C VAL A 141 -8.55 13.84 1.01
N SER A 142 -7.37 13.28 1.29
CA SER A 142 -6.31 13.27 0.29
C SER A 142 -6.61 12.33 -0.87
N ASP A 143 -6.07 12.63 -2.04
CA ASP A 143 -6.14 11.76 -3.22
C ASP A 143 -5.63 10.34 -2.94
N GLN A 144 -4.65 10.21 -2.04
CA GLN A 144 -4.08 8.93 -1.64
C GLN A 144 -5.10 8.09 -0.85
N THR A 145 -5.76 8.68 0.14
CA THR A 145 -6.83 8.04 0.90
C THR A 145 -8.00 7.66 0.00
N ILE A 146 -8.44 8.59 -0.86
CA ILE A 146 -9.53 8.32 -1.81
C ILE A 146 -9.15 7.16 -2.74
N GLY A 147 -7.93 7.16 -3.28
CA GLY A 147 -7.44 6.09 -4.13
C GLY A 147 -7.42 4.72 -3.44
N ALA A 148 -7.02 4.67 -2.17
CA ALA A 148 -7.04 3.44 -1.37
C ALA A 148 -8.46 2.90 -1.16
N VAL A 149 -9.40 3.78 -0.79
CA VAL A 149 -10.83 3.43 -0.62
C VAL A 149 -11.43 2.93 -1.92
N LEU A 150 -11.21 3.65 -3.04
CA LEU A 150 -11.67 3.23 -4.37
C LEU A 150 -11.08 1.88 -4.78
N GLY A 151 -9.85 1.59 -4.38
CA GLY A 151 -9.21 0.30 -4.59
C GLY A 151 -9.92 -0.85 -3.89
N ILE A 152 -10.36 -0.66 -2.63
CA ILE A 152 -11.15 -1.68 -1.91
C ILE A 152 -12.52 -1.86 -2.60
N LEU A 153 -13.20 -0.75 -2.88
CA LEU A 153 -14.53 -0.79 -3.52
C LEU A 153 -14.48 -1.48 -4.89
N PHE A 154 -13.41 -1.28 -5.65
CA PHE A 154 -13.19 -1.98 -6.91
C PHE A 154 -13.12 -3.50 -6.72
N GLU A 155 -12.35 -3.98 -5.74
CA GLU A 155 -12.25 -5.43 -5.47
C GLU A 155 -13.59 -6.02 -5.02
N VAL A 156 -14.30 -5.31 -4.13
CA VAL A 156 -15.64 -5.71 -3.65
C VAL A 156 -16.61 -5.81 -4.82
N VAL A 157 -16.74 -4.75 -5.62
CA VAL A 157 -17.64 -4.71 -6.78
C VAL A 157 -17.26 -5.78 -7.79
N ARG A 158 -15.98 -5.91 -8.14
CA ARG A 158 -15.50 -6.92 -9.10
C ARG A 158 -15.82 -8.35 -8.66
N SER A 159 -15.85 -8.62 -7.35
CA SER A 159 -16.03 -9.97 -6.82
C SER A 159 -17.47 -10.46 -6.76
N SER A 160 -18.47 -9.57 -6.64
CA SER A 160 -19.83 -9.99 -6.32
C SER A 160 -20.90 -9.01 -6.79
N VAL A 161 -21.96 -9.57 -7.39
CA VAL A 161 -23.20 -8.87 -7.72
C VAL A 161 -23.91 -8.37 -6.45
N ALA A 162 -23.93 -9.19 -5.40
CA ALA A 162 -24.59 -8.85 -4.13
C ALA A 162 -23.92 -7.64 -3.47
N PHE A 163 -22.59 -7.64 -3.36
CA PHE A 163 -21.87 -6.50 -2.79
C PHE A 163 -21.98 -5.25 -3.67
N THR A 164 -22.03 -5.41 -4.99
CA THR A 164 -22.29 -4.29 -5.91
C THR A 164 -23.66 -3.66 -5.66
N LYS A 165 -24.69 -4.48 -5.39
CA LYS A 165 -26.02 -4.00 -4.98
C LYS A 165 -25.95 -3.26 -3.65
N ASP A 166 -25.22 -3.78 -2.66
CA ASP A 166 -25.05 -3.12 -1.36
C ASP A 166 -24.35 -1.76 -1.48
N VAL A 167 -23.32 -1.65 -2.33
CA VAL A 167 -22.66 -0.38 -2.65
C VAL A 167 -23.66 0.61 -3.27
N HIS A 168 -24.53 0.14 -4.18
CA HIS A 168 -25.57 0.98 -4.78
C HIS A 168 -26.59 1.47 -3.74
N GLU A 169 -27.11 0.57 -2.89
CA GLU A 169 -28.08 0.88 -1.83
C GLU A 169 -27.51 1.83 -0.77
N ALA A 170 -26.21 1.74 -0.49
CA ALA A 170 -25.48 2.66 0.39
C ALA A 170 -25.18 4.03 -0.27
N ARG A 171 -25.83 4.39 -1.38
CA ARG A 171 -25.62 5.61 -2.17
C ARG A 171 -24.22 5.75 -2.77
N GLY A 172 -23.45 4.66 -2.84
CA GLY A 172 -22.09 4.65 -3.37
C GLY A 172 -22.03 5.05 -4.84
N THR A 173 -23.01 4.62 -5.66
CA THR A 173 -23.06 4.99 -7.09
C THR A 173 -23.11 6.50 -7.30
N GLU A 174 -23.90 7.23 -6.50
CA GLU A 174 -24.01 8.68 -6.64
C GLU A 174 -22.71 9.39 -6.25
N LYS A 175 -22.10 8.98 -5.13
CA LYS A 175 -20.80 9.53 -4.71
C LYS A 175 -19.72 9.29 -5.76
N LEU A 176 -19.66 8.08 -6.32
CA LEU A 176 -18.69 7.73 -7.36
C LEU A 176 -18.89 8.56 -8.63
N ARG A 177 -20.14 8.81 -9.05
CA ARG A 177 -20.45 9.66 -10.22
C ARG A 177 -20.00 11.10 -10.03
N LEU A 178 -20.28 11.67 -8.86
CA LEU A 178 -19.86 13.02 -8.51
C LEU A 178 -18.32 13.11 -8.47
N LEU A 179 -17.66 12.14 -7.85
CA LEU A 179 -16.21 12.06 -7.78
C LEU A 179 -15.57 11.91 -9.17
N ALA A 180 -16.13 11.08 -10.06
CA ALA A 180 -15.61 10.88 -11.42
C ALA A 180 -15.62 12.18 -12.27
N ARG A 181 -16.43 13.18 -11.90
CA ARG A 181 -16.58 14.47 -12.61
C ARG A 181 -16.02 15.65 -11.82
N SER A 182 -15.24 15.38 -10.78
CA SER A 182 -14.80 16.40 -9.82
C SER A 182 -13.49 17.10 -10.19
N TYR A 183 -12.85 16.74 -11.30
CA TYR A 183 -11.68 17.47 -11.80
C TYR A 183 -12.03 18.96 -12.08
N PRO A 184 -11.19 19.93 -11.68
CA PRO A 184 -9.82 19.80 -11.15
C PRO A 184 -9.72 19.74 -9.61
N MET A 185 -10.83 19.56 -8.88
CA MET A 185 -10.82 19.50 -7.41
C MET A 185 -10.03 18.30 -6.87
N TYR A 186 -10.09 17.16 -7.57
CA TYR A 186 -9.31 15.96 -7.30
C TYR A 186 -8.50 15.57 -8.54
N SER A 187 -7.40 14.83 -8.39
CA SER A 187 -6.56 14.45 -9.53
C SER A 187 -7.30 13.65 -10.60
N HIS A 188 -6.75 13.68 -11.81
CA HIS A 188 -7.16 12.81 -12.92
C HIS A 188 -7.15 11.34 -12.51
N ARG A 189 -6.14 10.91 -11.73
CA ARG A 189 -6.05 9.55 -11.20
C ARG A 189 -7.26 9.17 -10.35
N VAL A 190 -7.64 10.00 -9.38
CA VAL A 190 -8.80 9.74 -8.52
C VAL A 190 -10.09 9.69 -9.34
N CYS A 191 -10.30 10.65 -10.24
CA CYS A 191 -11.46 10.68 -11.12
C CYS A 191 -11.54 9.42 -12.00
N LYS A 192 -10.40 8.98 -12.55
CA LYS A 192 -10.28 7.75 -13.34
C LYS A 192 -10.59 6.50 -12.52
N TYR A 193 -10.12 6.42 -11.28
CA TYR A 193 -10.41 5.30 -10.38
C TYR A 193 -11.90 5.21 -10.05
N ALA A 194 -12.56 6.34 -9.78
CA ALA A 194 -14.00 6.37 -9.57
C ALA A 194 -14.76 5.87 -10.82
N SER A 195 -14.36 6.32 -12.01
CA SER A 195 -14.90 5.82 -13.29
C SER A 195 -14.68 4.31 -13.47
N GLN A 196 -13.54 3.75 -13.05
CA GLN A 196 -13.27 2.31 -13.14
C GLN A 196 -14.18 1.49 -12.21
N VAL A 197 -14.45 1.97 -10.99
CA VAL A 197 -15.41 1.33 -10.08
C VAL A 197 -16.80 1.33 -10.72
N LEU A 198 -17.27 2.48 -11.21
CA LEU A 198 -18.57 2.60 -11.90
C LEU A 198 -18.65 1.66 -13.11
N PHE A 199 -17.63 1.64 -13.96
CA PHE A 199 -17.57 0.73 -15.10
C PHE A 199 -17.74 -0.74 -14.67
N MET A 200 -17.05 -1.15 -13.60
CA MET A 200 -17.15 -2.50 -13.05
C MET A 200 -18.56 -2.78 -12.50
N MET A 201 -19.19 -1.82 -11.82
CA MET A 201 -20.58 -1.97 -11.36
C MET A 201 -21.53 -2.24 -12.53
N TRP A 202 -21.33 -1.58 -13.67
CA TRP A 202 -22.15 -1.78 -14.87
C TRP A 202 -21.90 -3.13 -15.56
N GLN A 203 -20.77 -3.80 -15.32
CA GLN A 203 -20.53 -5.13 -15.91
C GLN A 203 -21.46 -6.21 -15.33
N HIS A 204 -22.02 -5.98 -14.13
CA HIS A 204 -23.04 -6.84 -13.54
C HIS A 204 -24.41 -6.58 -14.17
N LYS A 205 -24.68 -7.26 -15.28
CA LYS A 205 -25.90 -7.10 -16.10
C LYS A 205 -27.18 -7.36 -15.30
N GLU A 206 -27.11 -8.21 -14.28
CA GLU A 206 -28.20 -8.53 -13.37
C GLU A 206 -28.71 -7.31 -12.59
N LEU A 207 -27.87 -6.28 -12.41
CA LEU A 207 -28.23 -5.07 -11.68
C LEU A 207 -28.82 -3.96 -12.57
N HIS A 208 -28.81 -4.12 -13.89
CA HIS A 208 -29.23 -3.06 -14.83
C HIS A 208 -30.65 -2.59 -14.57
N ASP A 209 -31.59 -3.50 -14.32
CA ASP A 209 -32.98 -3.12 -14.03
C ASP A 209 -33.14 -2.49 -12.64
N GLY A 210 -32.25 -2.81 -11.70
CA GLY A 210 -32.12 -2.07 -10.44
C GLY A 210 -31.67 -0.64 -10.67
N PHE A 211 -30.60 -0.45 -11.44
CA PHE A 211 -30.06 0.88 -11.77
C PHE A 211 -31.07 1.74 -12.53
N LYS A 212 -31.77 1.18 -13.53
CA LYS A 212 -32.81 1.90 -14.29
C LYS A 212 -33.98 2.34 -13.40
N ARG A 213 -34.41 1.49 -12.45
CA ARG A 213 -35.43 1.87 -11.46
C ARG A 213 -34.98 3.02 -10.56
N SER A 214 -33.69 3.12 -10.28
CA SER A 214 -33.08 4.26 -9.59
C SER A 214 -32.83 5.47 -10.51
N GLY A 215 -33.30 5.45 -11.76
CA GLY A 215 -33.15 6.55 -12.72
C GLY A 215 -31.78 6.65 -13.40
N LEU A 216 -30.93 5.62 -13.25
CA LEU A 216 -29.59 5.59 -13.84
C LEU A 216 -29.58 4.96 -15.22
N LYS A 217 -28.72 5.47 -16.10
CA LYS A 217 -28.49 4.95 -17.46
C LYS A 217 -27.04 4.60 -17.68
N GLU A 218 -26.74 3.89 -18.75
CA GLU A 218 -25.37 3.47 -19.11
C GLU A 218 -24.37 4.64 -19.05
N ALA A 219 -24.71 5.79 -19.63
CA ALA A 219 -23.86 6.98 -19.64
C ALA A 219 -23.45 7.48 -18.24
N ASP A 220 -24.15 7.07 -17.18
CA ASP A 220 -23.79 7.39 -15.80
C ASP A 220 -22.61 6.56 -15.27
N PHE A 221 -22.35 5.40 -15.88
CA PHE A 221 -21.27 4.49 -15.50
C PHE A 221 -20.03 4.62 -16.40
N TYR A 222 -20.19 5.24 -17.58
CA TYR A 222 -19.11 5.54 -18.52
C TYR A 222 -18.79 7.03 -18.52
N SER A 223 -18.22 7.54 -17.43
CA SER A 223 -17.75 8.94 -17.39
C SER A 223 -16.41 9.09 -18.12
N GLY A 224 -16.48 9.39 -19.42
CA GLY A 224 -15.47 10.10 -20.25
C GLY A 224 -14.06 9.50 -20.45
N THR A 225 -13.54 8.69 -19.54
CA THR A 225 -12.15 8.20 -19.53
C THR A 225 -12.04 6.67 -19.51
N ALA A 226 -13.16 5.95 -19.55
CA ALA A 226 -13.24 4.50 -19.46
C ALA A 226 -12.57 3.73 -20.62
N ARG A 227 -12.16 4.41 -21.70
CA ARG A 227 -11.52 3.77 -22.86
C ARG A 227 -10.01 3.57 -22.73
N GLY A 228 -9.38 4.04 -21.65
CA GLY A 228 -7.94 3.85 -21.40
C GLY A 228 -7.65 2.96 -20.19
N ASP A 229 -7.17 1.73 -20.43
CA ASP A 229 -6.71 0.74 -19.46
C ASP A 229 -7.61 0.57 -18.22
N SER A 230 -8.71 -0.17 -18.37
CA SER A 230 -9.66 -0.57 -17.31
C SER A 230 -9.03 -1.39 -16.15
N THR A 231 -7.71 -1.61 -16.15
CA THR A 231 -7.02 -2.51 -15.22
C THR A 231 -6.17 -1.79 -14.18
N THR A 232 -6.12 -0.45 -14.16
CA THR A 232 -5.21 0.27 -13.23
C THR A 232 -5.47 -0.09 -11.78
N LEU A 233 -6.73 -0.11 -11.33
CA LEU A 233 -7.09 -0.55 -9.98
C LEU A 233 -6.87 -2.04 -9.72
N ALA A 234 -6.91 -2.88 -10.78
CA ALA A 234 -6.66 -4.31 -10.70
C ALA A 234 -5.16 -4.67 -10.57
N ARG A 235 -4.25 -3.74 -10.87
CA ARG A 235 -2.80 -3.98 -10.75
C ARG A 235 -2.32 -3.78 -9.29
N PRO A 236 -1.19 -4.40 -8.87
CA PRO A 236 -0.60 -4.20 -7.54
C PRO A 236 -0.31 -2.72 -7.24
N ILE A 237 -0.41 -2.30 -5.96
CA ILE A 237 -0.25 -0.88 -5.56
C ILE A 237 1.09 -0.30 -6.03
N SER A 238 2.16 -1.07 -5.92
CA SER A 238 3.51 -0.66 -6.35
C SER A 238 3.60 -0.26 -7.82
N SER A 239 2.70 -0.77 -8.66
CA SER A 239 2.62 -0.46 -10.09
C SER A 239 1.68 0.71 -10.42
N GLN A 240 0.91 1.20 -9.44
CA GLN A 240 0.03 2.35 -9.58
C GLN A 240 0.82 3.63 -9.23
N GLY A 241 1.76 4.01 -10.11
CA GLY A 241 2.76 5.06 -9.86
C GLY A 241 2.20 6.42 -9.39
N LYS A 242 3.01 7.19 -8.66
CA LYS A 242 2.77 8.63 -8.42
C LYS A 242 2.92 9.37 -9.75
N GLU A 243 1.96 10.22 -10.12
CA GLU A 243 2.07 11.07 -11.30
C GLU A 243 3.32 11.96 -11.15
N ARG A 244 4.23 11.87 -12.13
CA ARG A 244 5.34 12.82 -12.27
C ARG A 244 4.70 14.14 -12.72
N PRO A 245 4.93 15.29 -12.05
CA PRO A 245 4.37 16.56 -12.51
C PRO A 245 4.77 16.82 -13.96
N ALA A 246 3.79 17.05 -14.82
CA ALA A 246 3.99 17.44 -16.21
C ALA A 246 4.49 18.89 -16.24
N LEU A 247 5.79 19.08 -16.03
CA LEU A 247 6.46 20.34 -16.34
C LEU A 247 7.94 20.04 -16.57
N LEU A 248 8.27 19.80 -17.83
CA LEU A 248 9.39 20.36 -18.57
C LEU A 248 9.19 19.92 -20.02
N ASP A 249 8.77 20.88 -20.84
CA ASP A 249 8.87 20.82 -22.28
C ASP A 249 10.36 20.82 -22.63
N GLU A 250 10.94 19.64 -22.84
CA GLU A 250 12.24 19.50 -23.48
C GLU A 250 12.03 18.78 -24.80
N THR A 251 11.89 19.60 -25.82
CA THR A 251 12.07 19.25 -27.21
C THR A 251 13.45 18.61 -27.36
N THR A 252 13.54 17.28 -27.48
CA THR A 252 14.49 16.61 -28.38
C THR A 252 14.08 15.15 -28.56
N SER A 253 14.35 14.71 -29.77
CA SER A 253 13.79 13.53 -30.43
C SER A 253 14.42 12.22 -29.97
N SER A 254 13.57 11.19 -29.94
CA SER A 254 13.85 9.80 -30.31
C SER A 254 14.86 8.96 -29.51
N GLY A 255 14.31 7.91 -28.87
CA GLY A 255 14.87 6.55 -28.90
C GLY A 255 15.93 6.22 -27.85
N GLY A 256 15.60 5.37 -26.88
CA GLY A 256 16.58 4.87 -25.91
C GLY A 256 16.07 3.69 -25.10
N GLY A 257 15.72 2.59 -25.78
CA GLY A 257 15.49 1.30 -25.16
C GLY A 257 16.80 0.72 -24.59
N TYR A 258 16.65 0.04 -23.46
CA TYR A 258 17.64 -0.77 -22.77
C TYR A 258 18.37 -1.72 -23.75
N GLY A 259 19.70 -1.63 -23.83
CA GLY A 259 20.47 -2.49 -24.74
C GLY A 259 21.98 -2.46 -24.47
N ALA A 260 22.47 -3.61 -23.98
CA ALA A 260 23.83 -4.14 -23.99
C ALA A 260 24.98 -3.26 -24.52
N VAL A 261 26.02 -3.10 -23.68
CA VAL A 261 27.33 -2.59 -24.08
C VAL A 261 28.04 -3.69 -24.88
N ALA A 262 28.24 -3.45 -26.18
CA ALA A 262 29.07 -4.28 -27.05
C ALA A 262 30.30 -3.47 -27.51
N ASP A 263 31.45 -4.07 -27.26
CA ASP A 263 32.80 -3.72 -27.71
C ASP A 263 32.89 -3.62 -29.24
N PRO A 264 33.60 -2.63 -29.81
CA PRO A 264 34.07 -2.73 -31.18
C PRO A 264 35.59 -2.60 -31.29
N GLN A 265 36.20 -3.73 -31.63
CA GLN A 265 37.54 -3.79 -32.24
C GLN A 265 37.46 -3.59 -33.78
N HIS A 266 38.42 -2.78 -34.28
CA HIS A 266 39.02 -2.75 -35.64
C HIS A 266 38.36 -1.96 -36.80
N ARG A 267 39.00 -0.84 -37.19
CA ARG A 267 39.74 -0.67 -38.48
C ARG A 267 40.74 0.51 -38.41
N ARG A 268 41.98 0.27 -38.90
CA ARG A 268 43.21 1.11 -38.93
C ARG A 268 43.31 1.98 -40.22
N PRO A 269 44.45 2.66 -40.60
CA PRO A 269 45.74 3.01 -39.92
C PRO A 269 46.27 4.46 -40.17
N LEU A 270 47.32 4.91 -39.45
CA LEU A 270 48.63 5.36 -40.00
C LEU A 270 49.64 5.88 -38.95
N HIS A 271 50.85 5.29 -39.01
CA HIS A 271 52.22 5.83 -38.77
C HIS A 271 52.61 6.47 -37.41
N HIS A 272 53.46 5.78 -36.61
CA HIS A 272 54.93 5.95 -36.51
C HIS A 272 55.54 5.05 -35.41
N GLN A 273 56.64 4.35 -35.75
CA GLN A 273 57.88 4.05 -34.99
C GLN A 273 57.92 4.32 -33.45
N GLN A 274 58.55 3.55 -32.55
CA GLN A 274 59.55 2.46 -32.58
C GLN A 274 59.86 2.05 -31.10
N ILE A 275 60.48 0.89 -30.88
CA ILE A 275 61.34 0.49 -29.72
C ILE A 275 60.66 -0.18 -28.48
N THR A 276 61.13 -1.40 -28.19
CA THR A 276 61.09 -2.20 -26.93
C THR A 276 62.48 -2.11 -26.24
N PRO A 277 62.83 -2.66 -25.04
CA PRO A 277 62.17 -3.72 -24.25
C PRO A 277 62.31 -3.67 -22.69
N ALA A 278 61.79 -4.75 -22.04
CA ALA A 278 62.26 -5.40 -20.81
C ALA A 278 61.94 -4.73 -19.44
N THR A 279 61.72 -5.36 -18.28
CA THR A 279 61.59 -6.76 -17.75
C THR A 279 61.21 -6.63 -16.25
N HIS A 280 60.78 -7.74 -15.61
CA HIS A 280 60.66 -7.99 -14.15
C HIS A 280 59.44 -7.38 -13.43
N ASN A 281 58.78 -8.00 -12.44
CA ASN A 281 59.08 -9.20 -11.64
C ASN A 281 57.76 -9.76 -11.03
N GLY A 282 57.79 -11.01 -10.60
CA GLY A 282 56.60 -11.73 -10.11
C GLY A 282 56.28 -11.62 -8.61
N GLN A 283 55.19 -12.34 -8.30
CA GLN A 283 54.78 -12.96 -7.02
C GLN A 283 53.83 -12.24 -6.03
N ARG A 284 52.64 -12.89 -5.90
CA ARG A 284 51.89 -13.27 -4.66
C ARG A 284 51.17 -12.14 -3.90
N ARG A 285 50.03 -12.33 -3.21
CA ARG A 285 48.97 -13.35 -3.03
C ARG A 285 47.97 -12.74 -1.99
N ASN A 286 46.66 -12.98 -2.12
CA ASN A 286 45.56 -12.76 -1.13
C ASN A 286 45.26 -11.30 -0.70
N ASP A 287 44.04 -10.81 -0.47
CA ASP A 287 42.74 -11.38 -0.05
C ASP A 287 41.58 -10.63 -0.74
N LYS A 288 40.51 -11.34 -1.11
CA LYS A 288 39.22 -10.75 -1.49
C LYS A 288 38.24 -10.91 -0.31
N SER A 289 37.87 -9.80 0.32
CA SER A 289 36.68 -9.69 1.17
C SER A 289 35.43 -9.48 0.30
N PRO A 290 34.25 -10.00 0.71
CA PRO A 290 33.04 -9.93 -0.10
C PRO A 290 32.41 -8.53 -0.04
N HIS A 291 31.94 -8.08 -1.21
CA HIS A 291 31.30 -6.79 -1.44
C HIS A 291 30.19 -6.47 -0.43
N GLU A 292 30.34 -5.33 0.24
CA GLU A 292 29.31 -4.69 1.05
C GLU A 292 28.25 -4.07 0.11
N PRO A 293 26.93 -4.26 0.35
CA PRO A 293 25.90 -3.73 -0.53
C PRO A 293 25.79 -2.20 -0.42
N LEU A 294 25.52 -1.56 -1.56
CA LEU A 294 25.61 -0.10 -1.82
C LEU A 294 24.80 0.83 -0.88
N TYR A 295 23.95 0.30 0.00
CA TYR A 295 23.16 1.09 0.96
C TYR A 295 23.84 1.24 2.34
N ALA A 296 24.93 0.50 2.60
CA ALA A 296 25.63 0.51 3.89
C ALA A 296 26.67 1.65 4.02
N SER A 297 26.87 2.47 2.99
CA SER A 297 27.89 3.52 2.97
C SER A 297 27.33 4.88 3.42
N VAL A 298 26.90 4.98 4.68
CA VAL A 298 26.61 6.28 5.31
C VAL A 298 27.78 6.67 6.22
N ARG A 299 28.64 7.55 5.68
CA ARG A 299 29.66 8.37 6.36
C ARG A 299 30.55 7.67 7.41
N LYS A 300 31.64 7.05 6.94
CA LYS A 300 32.89 6.97 7.74
C LYS A 300 33.83 8.10 7.29
N GLY A 301 33.73 9.22 7.97
CA GLY A 301 34.56 10.40 7.74
C GLY A 301 34.19 11.50 8.70
N ASP A 302 34.56 11.32 9.97
CA ASP A 302 35.29 12.31 10.79
C ASP A 302 35.46 11.76 12.20
N ARG A 303 36.71 11.60 12.63
CA ARG A 303 37.06 11.28 14.02
C ARG A 303 36.93 12.55 14.87
N PRO A 304 36.54 12.45 16.16
CA PRO A 304 36.51 13.62 17.03
C PRO A 304 37.94 14.08 17.31
N ARG A 305 38.20 15.37 17.17
CA ARG A 305 39.35 16.04 17.78
C ARG A 305 39.00 16.41 19.21
N ASP A 306 40.01 16.33 20.05
CA ASP A 306 39.98 16.50 21.50
C ASP A 306 39.24 17.75 22.00
N VAL A 307 38.68 17.52 23.19
CA VAL A 307 38.06 18.41 24.16
C VAL A 307 38.81 19.74 24.31
N ASN A 308 38.05 20.85 24.31
CA ASN A 308 38.35 21.94 25.24
C ASN A 308 37.05 22.62 25.70
N ASP A 309 36.80 22.56 27.00
CA ASP A 309 35.70 23.18 27.72
C ASP A 309 35.84 24.71 27.75
N SER A 310 34.73 25.44 27.50
CA SER A 310 34.50 26.77 28.09
C SER A 310 33.06 27.21 27.84
N TRP A 311 32.31 27.29 28.94
CA TRP A 311 30.97 27.88 29.06
C TRP A 311 30.92 29.35 28.65
N VAL A 312 30.00 29.72 27.74
CA VAL A 312 29.04 30.86 27.78
C VAL A 312 27.93 30.55 26.78
#